data_AF-A0A7R9DPM4-F1
#
_entry.id   AF-A0A7R9DPM4-F1
#
_cell.length_a   1.000
_cell.length_b   1.000
_cell.length_c   1.000
_cell.angle_alpha   90.00
_cell.angle_beta   90.00
_cell.angle_gamma   90.00
#
_symmetry.space_group_name_H-M   'P 1'
#
loop_
_entity.id
_entity.type
_entity.pdbx_description
1 polymer ?
#
loop_
_entity_poly.entity_id
_entity_poly.type
_entity_poly.pdbx_seq_one_letter_code
_entity_poly.pdbx_strand_id
1 'polypeptide(L)'
;MDKELLAKFAEDDRIEQLTAERRRLKVIEHRRAVERELEERRARRAEEMRKLIRLAELEKEEEKARLRLIEEERLRMLKEHATQLLGYLPRGVLREDDLPHLGSDFVEKYRQDRATT
;
A
#
# COMPACT_ATOMS: atom_id res chain seq x y z
N MET A 1 70.97 -27.57 18.63
CA MET A 1 69.98 -27.31 17.56
C MET A 1 70.71 -26.65 16.41
N ASP A 2 70.56 -27.21 15.21
CA ASP A 2 71.23 -26.69 14.01
C ASP A 2 70.64 -25.33 13.62
N LYS A 3 71.51 -24.38 13.25
CA LYS A 3 71.11 -23.01 12.88
C LYS A 3 70.15 -22.97 11.70
N GLU A 4 70.25 -23.94 10.80
CA GLU A 4 69.37 -24.11 9.65
C GLU A 4 67.93 -24.46 10.07
N LEU A 5 67.78 -25.29 11.10
CA LEU A 5 66.47 -25.67 11.62
C LEU A 5 65.76 -24.47 12.26
N LEU A 6 66.50 -23.64 13.01
CA LEU A 6 65.98 -22.40 13.62
C LEU A 6 65.57 -21.36 12.57
N ALA A 7 66.35 -21.23 11.48
CA ALA A 7 66.03 -20.32 10.38
C ALA A 7 64.75 -20.76 9.66
N LYS A 8 64.58 -22.07 9.43
CA LYS A 8 63.38 -22.63 8.81
C LYS A 8 62.12 -22.39 9.66
N PHE A 9 62.19 -22.62 10.98
CA PHE A 9 61.06 -22.33 11.87
C PHE A 9 60.68 -20.84 11.86
N ALA A 10 61.66 -19.94 11.85
CA ALA A 10 61.38 -18.51 11.78
C ALA A 10 60.76 -18.08 10.43
N GLU A 11 61.06 -18.79 9.34
CA GLU A 11 60.43 -18.57 8.04
C GLU A 11 59.00 -19.12 8.00
N ASP A 12 58.80 -20.35 8.48
CA ASP A 12 57.49 -20.99 8.56
C ASP A 12 56.52 -20.18 9.45
N ASP A 13 56.98 -19.68 10.61
CA ASP A 13 56.18 -18.84 11.52
C ASP A 13 55.73 -17.53 10.85
N ARG A 14 56.60 -16.89 10.06
CA ARG A 14 56.23 -15.67 9.30
C ARG A 14 55.17 -15.97 8.26
N ILE A 15 55.30 -17.09 7.54
CA ILE A 15 54.34 -17.51 6.52
C ILE A 15 52.98 -17.83 7.16
N GLU A 16 52.97 -18.49 8.32
CA GLU A 16 51.75 -18.80 9.05
C GLU A 16 51.03 -17.52 9.53
N GLN A 17 51.76 -16.56 10.10
CA GLN A 17 51.21 -15.27 10.53
C GLN A 17 50.55 -14.52 9.36
N LEU A 18 51.24 -14.41 8.22
CA LEU A 18 50.71 -13.74 7.02
C LEU A 18 49.48 -14.48 6.46
N THR A 19 49.48 -15.81 6.50
CA THR A 19 48.36 -16.63 6.04
C THR A 19 47.13 -16.46 6.95
N ALA A 20 47.33 -16.39 8.26
CA ALA A 20 46.28 -16.16 9.24
C ALA A 20 45.65 -14.77 9.07
N GLU A 21 46.48 -13.73 8.90
CA GLU A 21 46.01 -12.36 8.64
C GLU A 21 45.23 -12.29 7.33
N ARG A 22 45.75 -12.89 6.25
CA ARG A 22 45.06 -12.94 4.95
C ARG A 22 43.71 -13.65 5.03
N ARG A 23 43.60 -14.74 5.80
CA ARG A 23 42.32 -15.42 6.05
C ARG A 23 41.35 -14.52 6.79
N ARG A 24 41.81 -13.84 7.84
CA ARG A 24 40.99 -12.89 8.61
C ARG A 24 40.44 -11.77 7.72
N LEU A 25 41.27 -11.16 6.88
CA LEU A 25 40.85 -10.11 5.96
C LEU A 25 39.79 -10.60 4.97
N LYS A 26 40.00 -11.77 4.34
CA LYS A 26 39.01 -12.37 3.42
C LYS A 26 37.65 -12.61 4.07
N VAL A 27 37.62 -13.08 5.31
CA VAL A 27 36.37 -13.30 6.05
C VAL A 27 35.67 -11.97 6.34
N ILE A 28 36.42 -10.93 6.72
CA ILE A 28 35.86 -9.59 6.95
C ILE A 28 35.29 -9.00 5.64
N GLU A 29 36.01 -9.13 4.53
CA GLU A 29 35.54 -8.66 3.22
C GLU A 29 34.28 -9.40 2.77
N HIS A 30 34.26 -10.73 2.91
CA HIS A 30 33.09 -11.53 2.57
C HIS A 30 31.89 -11.13 3.43
N ARG A 31 32.08 -10.97 4.74
CA ARG A 31 31.02 -10.51 5.65
C ARG A 31 30.48 -9.14 5.23
N ARG A 32 31.35 -8.17 4.93
CA ARG A 32 30.94 -6.84 4.46
C ARG A 32 30.20 -6.92 3.12
N ALA A 33 30.61 -7.80 2.21
CA ALA A 33 29.93 -8.00 0.94
C ALA A 33 28.51 -8.54 1.15
N VAL A 34 28.35 -9.55 2.01
CA VAL A 34 27.04 -10.12 2.36
C VAL A 34 26.15 -9.10 3.07
N GLU A 35 26.70 -8.32 4.02
CA GLU A 35 25.95 -7.27 4.71
C GLU A 35 25.42 -6.21 3.72
N ARG A 36 26.25 -5.74 2.78
CA ARG A 36 25.81 -4.81 1.72
C ARG A 36 24.73 -5.40 0.85
N GLU A 37 24.87 -6.66 0.42
CA GLU A 37 23.86 -7.31 -0.41
C GLU A 37 22.52 -7.45 0.33
N LEU A 38 22.55 -7.76 1.63
CA LEU A 38 21.36 -7.83 2.46
C LEU A 38 20.69 -6.45 2.62
N GLU A 39 21.47 -5.39 2.80
CA GLU A 39 20.97 -4.01 2.89
C GLU A 39 20.31 -3.59 1.58
N GLU A 40 20.94 -3.84 0.44
CA GLU A 40 20.36 -3.55 -0.87
C GLU A 40 19.07 -4.32 -1.12
N ARG A 41 19.00 -5.60 -0.73
CA ARG A 41 17.78 -6.41 -0.83
C ARG A 41 16.67 -5.88 0.08
N ARG A 42 17.00 -5.37 1.27
CA ARG A 42 16.03 -4.72 2.18
C ARG A 42 15.53 -3.40 1.59
N ALA A 43 16.43 -2.58 1.05
CA ALA A 43 16.08 -1.31 0.43
C ALA A 43 15.14 -1.52 -0.78
N ARG A 44 15.46 -2.47 -1.65
CA ARG A 44 14.61 -2.83 -2.80
C ARG A 44 13.21 -3.25 -2.38
N ARG A 45 13.09 -4.17 -1.41
CA ARG A 45 11.78 -4.60 -0.89
C ARG A 45 10.99 -3.45 -0.25
N ALA A 46 11.66 -2.55 0.47
CA ALA A 46 11.01 -1.39 1.06
C ALA A 46 10.50 -0.42 -0.01
N GLU A 47 11.26 -0.23 -1.09
CA GLU A 47 10.83 0.59 -2.23
C GLU A 47 9.65 -0.03 -2.97
N GLU A 48 9.68 -1.33 -3.24
CA GLU A 48 8.58 -2.06 -3.86
C GLU A 48 7.30 -1.95 -3.02
N MET A 49 7.40 -2.15 -1.70
CA MET A 49 6.25 -2.01 -0.79
C MET A 49 5.70 -0.57 -0.81
N ARG A 50 6.57 0.44 -0.80
CA ARG A 50 6.14 1.86 -0.90
C ARG A 50 5.42 2.14 -2.22
N LYS A 51 5.88 1.56 -3.33
CA LYS A 51 5.20 1.69 -4.63
C LYS A 51 3.81 1.04 -4.61
N LEU A 52 3.69 -0.17 -4.06
CA LEU A 52 2.41 -0.87 -3.93
C LEU A 52 1.42 -0.10 -3.05
N ILE A 53 1.86 0.44 -1.91
CA ILE A 53 1.01 1.26 -1.03
C ILE A 53 0.52 2.50 -1.78
N ARG A 54 1.42 3.20 -2.48
CA ARG A 54 1.05 4.41 -3.25
C ARG A 54 0.04 4.10 -4.35
N LEU A 55 0.20 2.99 -5.07
CA LEU A 55 -0.75 2.57 -6.10
C LEU A 55 -2.13 2.26 -5.49
N ALA A 56 -2.17 1.53 -4.38
CA ALA A 56 -3.41 1.23 -3.68
C ALA A 56 -4.09 2.49 -3.11
N GLU A 57 -3.32 3.49 -2.68
CA GLU A 57 -3.85 4.79 -2.26
C GLU A 57 -4.47 5.54 -3.44
N LEU A 58 -3.78 5.60 -4.58
CA LEU A 58 -4.29 6.24 -5.79
C LEU A 58 -5.59 5.58 -6.28
N GLU A 59 -5.63 4.25 -6.37
CA GLU A 59 -6.84 3.52 -6.76
C GLU A 59 -8.02 3.81 -5.82
N LYS A 60 -7.76 3.92 -4.52
CA LYS A 60 -8.80 4.30 -3.54
C LYS A 60 -9.28 5.73 -3.73
N GLU A 61 -8.40 6.65 -4.09
CA GLU A 61 -8.78 8.04 -4.36
C GLU A 61 -9.60 8.15 -5.65
N GLU A 62 -9.20 7.43 -6.70
CA GLU A 62 -9.95 7.37 -7.97
C GLU A 62 -11.35 6.77 -7.77
N GLU A 63 -11.46 5.65 -7.05
CA GLU A 63 -12.78 5.05 -6.77
C GLU A 63 -13.64 5.97 -5.90
N LYS A 64 -13.07 6.67 -4.92
CA LYS A 64 -13.80 7.70 -4.17
C LYS A 64 -14.29 8.83 -5.06
N ALA A 65 -13.46 9.31 -5.99
CA ALA A 65 -13.85 10.35 -6.93
C ALA A 65 -14.98 9.88 -7.86
N ARG A 66 -14.89 8.64 -8.35
CA ARG A 66 -15.93 8.00 -9.16
C ARG A 66 -17.25 7.85 -8.39
N LEU A 67 -17.20 7.37 -7.15
CA LEU A 67 -18.39 7.24 -6.30
C LEU A 67 -19.05 8.60 -6.02
N ARG A 68 -18.25 9.66 -5.79
CA ARG A 68 -18.77 11.02 -5.66
C ARG A 68 -19.50 11.47 -6.92
N LEU A 69 -18.90 11.26 -8.10
CA LEU A 69 -19.53 11.62 -9.37
C LEU A 69 -20.85 10.87 -9.57
N ILE A 70 -20.90 9.57 -9.27
CA ILE A 70 -22.12 8.77 -9.35
C ILE A 70 -23.19 9.30 -8.39
N GLU A 71 -22.81 9.67 -7.17
CA GLU A 71 -23.73 10.19 -6.16
C GLU A 71 -24.28 11.57 -6.54
N GLU A 72 -23.44 12.44 -7.08
CA GLU A 72 -23.84 13.75 -7.63
C GLU A 72 -24.84 13.59 -8.78
N GLU A 73 -24.53 12.70 -9.72
CA GLU A 73 -25.41 12.38 -10.83
C GLU A 73 -26.73 11.76 -10.39
N ARG A 74 -26.69 10.86 -9.41
CA ARG A 74 -27.90 10.29 -8.80
C ARG A 74 -28.78 11.38 -8.21
N LEU A 75 -28.21 12.30 -7.43
CA LEU A 75 -28.95 13.41 -6.83
C LEU A 75 -29.52 14.35 -7.89
N ARG A 76 -28.77 14.60 -8.98
CA ARG A 76 -29.27 15.38 -10.12
C ARG A 76 -30.50 14.73 -10.74
N MET A 77 -30.42 13.45 -11.07
CA MET A 77 -31.55 12.69 -11.65
C MET A 77 -32.77 12.67 -10.73
N LEU A 78 -32.55 12.51 -9.42
CA LEU A 78 -33.65 12.55 -8.44
C LEU A 78 -34.30 13.93 -8.40
N LYS A 79 -33.54 15.02 -8.38
CA LYS A 79 -34.11 16.38 -8.40
C LYS A 79 -34.92 16.66 -9.66
N GLU A 80 -34.46 16.18 -10.81
CA GLU A 80 -35.11 16.44 -12.10
C GLU A 80 -36.39 15.61 -12.28
N HIS A 81 -36.41 14.36 -11.79
CA HIS A 81 -37.45 13.40 -12.17
C HIS A 81 -38.26 12.83 -11.01
N ALA A 82 -37.86 12.98 -9.74
CA ALA A 82 -38.53 12.30 -8.63
C ALA A 82 -40.02 12.67 -8.52
N THR A 83 -40.37 13.93 -8.75
CA THR A 83 -41.78 14.40 -8.70
C THR A 83 -42.66 13.73 -9.75
N GLN A 84 -42.11 13.40 -10.93
CA GLN A 84 -42.83 12.73 -12.02
C GLN A 84 -42.92 11.21 -11.79
N LEU A 85 -41.96 10.64 -11.07
CA LEU A 85 -41.84 9.20 -10.81
C LEU A 85 -42.45 8.76 -9.47
N LEU A 86 -43.05 9.70 -8.72
CA LEU A 86 -43.69 9.43 -7.45
C LEU A 86 -44.80 8.36 -7.60
N GLY A 87 -44.74 7.30 -6.79
CA GLY A 87 -45.64 6.13 -6.87
C GLY A 87 -45.16 5.00 -7.79
N TYR A 88 -44.15 5.25 -8.64
CA TYR A 88 -43.54 4.23 -9.51
C TYR A 88 -42.11 3.87 -9.09
N LEU A 89 -41.53 4.60 -8.13
CA LEU A 89 -40.20 4.33 -7.60
C LEU A 89 -40.19 3.07 -6.72
N PRO A 90 -39.32 2.08 -7.00
CA PRO A 90 -39.16 0.90 -6.16
C PRO A 90 -38.75 1.25 -4.73
N ARG A 91 -39.18 0.42 -3.78
CA ARG A 91 -38.73 0.52 -2.38
C ARG A 91 -37.19 0.38 -2.33
N GLY A 92 -36.53 1.30 -1.64
CA GLY A 92 -35.07 1.29 -1.44
C GLY A 92 -34.26 2.17 -2.40
N VAL A 93 -34.90 2.78 -3.41
CA VAL A 93 -34.20 3.73 -4.32
C VAL A 93 -33.89 5.06 -3.62
N LEU A 94 -34.82 5.55 -2.81
CA LEU A 94 -34.68 6.78 -2.03
C LEU A 94 -34.15 6.50 -0.63
N ARG A 95 -33.06 7.20 -0.27
CA ARG A 95 -32.49 7.22 1.08
C ARG A 95 -33.13 8.36 1.88
N GLU A 96 -33.07 8.28 3.21
CA GLU A 96 -33.62 9.35 4.07
C GLU A 96 -32.92 10.69 3.82
N ASP A 97 -31.60 10.65 3.57
CA ASP A 97 -30.78 11.82 3.25
C ASP A 97 -31.13 12.48 1.91
N ASP A 98 -31.85 11.79 1.02
CA ASP A 98 -32.27 12.35 -0.27
C ASP A 98 -33.47 13.28 -0.12
N LEU A 99 -34.33 13.04 0.88
CA LEU A 99 -35.62 13.72 1.04
C LEU A 99 -35.52 15.25 1.14
N PRO A 100 -34.56 15.84 1.89
CA PRO A 100 -34.41 17.30 1.96
C PRO A 100 -34.14 17.94 0.60
N HIS A 101 -33.63 17.19 -0.38
CA HIS A 101 -33.25 17.70 -1.69
C HIS A 101 -34.39 17.70 -2.72
N LEU A 102 -35.53 17.08 -2.41
CA LEU A 102 -36.62 16.83 -3.37
C LEU A 102 -37.85 17.75 -3.18
N GLY A 103 -37.79 18.64 -2.19
CA GLY A 103 -38.86 19.62 -1.90
C GLY A 103 -39.95 19.09 -0.97
N SER A 104 -40.61 20.01 -0.25
CA SER A 104 -41.61 19.71 0.79
C SER A 104 -42.78 18.87 0.26
N ASP A 105 -43.31 19.25 -0.91
CA ASP A 105 -44.50 18.65 -1.50
C ASP A 105 -44.27 17.20 -1.92
N PHE A 106 -43.05 16.89 -2.36
CA PHE A 106 -42.63 15.52 -2.67
C PHE A 106 -42.55 14.68 -1.39
N VAL A 107 -41.91 15.22 -0.35
CA VAL A 107 -41.71 14.51 0.92
C VAL A 107 -43.02 14.16 1.61
N GLU A 108 -43.99 15.08 1.62
CA GLU A 108 -45.31 14.83 2.19
C GLU A 108 -46.03 13.67 1.48
N LYS A 109 -46.07 13.70 0.15
CA LYS A 109 -46.72 12.63 -0.63
C LYS A 109 -45.98 11.30 -0.53
N TYR A 110 -44.65 11.31 -0.53
CA TYR A 110 -43.84 10.10 -0.35
C TYR A 110 -44.08 9.45 1.02
N ARG A 111 -44.24 10.26 2.08
CA ARG A 111 -44.57 9.76 3.43
C ARG A 111 -45.98 9.17 3.49
N GLN A 112 -46.96 9.77 2.81
CA GLN A 112 -48.32 9.24 2.72
C GLN A 112 -48.36 7.89 1.98
N ASP A 113 -47.64 7.77 0.86
CA ASP A 113 -47.56 6.52 0.08
C ASP A 113 -46.95 5.37 0.91
N ARG A 114 -45.89 5.65 1.67
CA ARG A 114 -45.29 4.67 2.61
C ARG A 114 -46.19 4.32 3.80
N ALA A 115 -47.09 5.21 4.22
CA ALA A 115 -48.01 4.94 5.33
C ALA A 115 -49.22 4.07 4.91
N THR A 116 -49.50 3.99 3.60
CA THR A 116 -50.68 3.31 3.05
C THR A 116 -50.40 1.85 2.66
N THR A 117 -49.13 1.42 2.64
CA THR A 117 -48.71 0.06 2.23
C THR A 117 -47.82 -0.63 3.27
#